data_AF-S6F2W6-F1
#
_entry.id   AF-S6F2W6-F1
#
_cell.length_a   1.000
_cell.length_b   1.000
_cell.length_c   1.000
_cell.angle_alpha   90.00
_cell.angle_beta   90.00
_cell.angle_gamma   90.00
#
_symmetry.space_group_name_H-M   'P 1'
#
loop_
_entity.id
_entity.type
_entity.pdbx_description
1 polymer ?
#
loop_
_entity_poly.entity_id
_entity_poly.type
_entity_poly.pdbx_seq_one_letter_code
_entity_poly.pdbx_strand_id
1 'polypeptide(L)'
;MKEFWNLDKNLQLRLGIVFLGAFSYGTVFSSMTIYYNQHLGSAITGILLALSAVATFVAGILAGFFADRNGRKPVMVFGTVIQLLGALLAIASNLPGHVNPWSTFIAFLLISFGYNLVITAGNAMIIDASNAENRKVVFMLDYWAQNLSVILGAALGAWLFRPAFEALLVILLLTVLVSFFLTTFVMTETFRPIVKAKEEAENIFQAYKTVLQDKTYMIFMGANIATTFIIMQFDNFLPVHLSNSFKTITFFGFEIYGQRMLTIYLILACVLVVLLMTTLNRLTKDWSHQKGFIWGSLFMAIGMIFSFLTTTFTPIFIAGIVYTLGEIVYTPSVQTLGADLMNPEKIGSYNGVAAIKMPIASILAGLLVSISPMIKATGVSLVLALTEVLAIILVLIAVNRHQKTKIN
;
A
#
# COMPACT_ATOMS: atom_id res chain seq x y z
N MET A 1 9.71 -1.39 -21.02
CA MET A 1 10.55 -1.67 -19.84
C MET A 1 12.06 -1.49 -20.09
N LYS A 2 12.50 -0.59 -20.99
CA LYS A 2 13.93 -0.27 -21.13
C LYS A 2 14.45 0.58 -19.96
N GLU A 3 13.57 1.40 -19.38
CA GLU A 3 13.89 2.29 -18.25
C GLU A 3 14.45 1.56 -17.04
N PHE A 4 13.93 0.36 -16.71
CA PHE A 4 14.37 -0.43 -15.56
C PHE A 4 15.88 -0.69 -15.57
N TRP A 5 16.42 -1.08 -16.74
CA TRP A 5 17.83 -1.44 -16.89
C TRP A 5 18.76 -0.23 -16.78
N ASN A 6 18.23 0.98 -16.92
CA ASN A 6 18.97 2.24 -16.80
C ASN A 6 18.89 2.84 -15.38
N LEU A 7 18.11 2.25 -14.47
CA LEU A 7 18.02 2.73 -13.10
C LEU A 7 19.27 2.39 -12.28
N ASP A 8 19.50 3.16 -11.22
CA ASP A 8 20.48 2.81 -10.19
C ASP A 8 20.24 1.38 -9.66
N LYS A 9 21.33 0.69 -9.30
CA LYS A 9 21.25 -0.70 -8.84
C LYS A 9 20.37 -0.85 -7.60
N ASN A 10 20.40 0.07 -6.65
CA ASN A 10 19.56 0.00 -5.46
C ASN A 10 18.08 0.13 -5.80
N LEU A 11 17.73 0.94 -6.80
CA LEU A 11 16.36 1.04 -7.30
C LEU A 11 15.92 -0.26 -7.99
N GLN A 12 16.78 -0.90 -8.78
CA GLN A 12 16.48 -2.21 -9.37
C GLN A 12 16.23 -3.28 -8.30
N LEU A 13 17.08 -3.32 -7.26
CA LEU A 13 16.92 -4.23 -6.12
C LEU A 13 15.64 -3.94 -5.36
N ARG A 14 15.32 -2.66 -5.12
CA ARG A 14 14.07 -2.24 -4.49
C ARG A 14 12.86 -2.79 -5.22
N LEU A 15 12.81 -2.65 -6.55
CA LEU A 15 11.75 -3.19 -7.40
C LEU A 15 11.65 -4.73 -7.31
N GLY A 16 12.79 -5.42 -7.26
CA GLY A 16 12.83 -6.87 -7.04
C GLY A 16 12.29 -7.29 -5.67
N ILE A 17 12.67 -6.57 -4.60
CA ILE A 17 12.22 -6.85 -3.23
C ILE A 17 10.70 -6.65 -3.10
N VAL A 18 10.13 -5.57 -3.64
CA VAL A 18 8.68 -5.37 -3.60
C VAL A 18 7.93 -6.37 -4.47
N PHE A 19 8.50 -6.80 -5.59
CA PHE A 19 7.91 -7.85 -6.42
C PHE A 19 7.82 -9.16 -5.63
N LEU A 20 8.90 -9.58 -4.96
CA LEU A 20 8.93 -10.78 -4.14
C LEU A 20 7.96 -10.68 -2.95
N GLY A 21 7.91 -9.52 -2.31
CA GLY A 21 7.00 -9.21 -1.20
C GLY A 21 5.53 -9.29 -1.60
N ALA A 22 5.14 -8.58 -2.67
CA ALA A 22 3.77 -8.56 -3.17
C ALA A 22 3.34 -9.90 -3.78
N PHE A 23 4.25 -10.64 -4.41
CA PHE A 23 4.01 -12.04 -4.80
C PHE A 23 3.67 -12.91 -3.58
N SER A 24 4.51 -12.85 -2.54
CA SER A 24 4.31 -13.62 -1.31
C SER A 24 3.02 -13.20 -0.58
N TYR A 25 2.70 -11.91 -0.60
CA TYR A 25 1.42 -11.39 -0.11
C TYR A 25 0.23 -12.00 -0.86
N GLY A 26 0.28 -12.00 -2.19
CA GLY A 26 -0.78 -12.58 -3.03
C GLY A 26 -0.99 -14.06 -2.78
N THR A 27 0.09 -14.83 -2.61
CA THR A 27 0.01 -16.29 -2.39
C THR A 27 -0.56 -16.68 -1.03
N VAL A 28 -0.13 -16.03 0.05
CA VAL A 28 -0.39 -16.47 1.42
C VAL A 28 -1.27 -15.49 2.20
N PHE A 29 -0.86 -14.22 2.25
CA PHE A 29 -1.50 -13.22 3.13
C PHE A 29 -2.93 -12.91 2.72
N SER A 30 -3.21 -12.87 1.41
CA SER A 30 -4.56 -12.65 0.85
C SER A 30 -5.62 -13.61 1.40
N SER A 31 -5.21 -14.80 1.83
CA SER A 31 -6.09 -15.87 2.29
C SER A 31 -5.93 -16.17 3.79
N MET A 32 -5.09 -15.44 4.53
CA MET A 32 -4.87 -15.70 5.97
C MET A 32 -6.13 -15.47 6.81
N THR A 33 -7.03 -14.56 6.40
CA THR A 33 -8.35 -14.40 7.04
C THR A 33 -9.16 -15.69 6.98
N ILE A 34 -9.05 -16.48 5.91
CA ILE A 34 -9.71 -17.80 5.79
C ILE A 34 -9.07 -18.77 6.77
N TYR A 35 -7.74 -18.81 6.83
CA TYR A 35 -7.00 -19.67 7.76
C TYR A 35 -7.39 -19.40 9.22
N TYR A 36 -7.39 -18.15 9.67
CA TYR A 36 -7.73 -17.80 11.04
C TYR A 36 -9.20 -18.08 11.36
N ASN A 37 -10.13 -17.79 10.43
CA ASN A 37 -11.54 -18.11 10.62
C ASN A 37 -11.75 -19.62 10.82
N GLN A 38 -11.09 -20.44 10.02
CA GLN A 38 -11.20 -21.90 10.08
C GLN A 38 -10.73 -22.48 11.43
N HIS A 39 -9.68 -21.91 12.02
CA HIS A 39 -9.05 -22.48 13.22
C HIS A 39 -9.44 -21.78 14.54
N LEU A 40 -9.77 -20.49 14.50
CA LEU A 40 -9.93 -19.63 15.68
C LEU A 40 -11.30 -18.92 15.76
N GLY A 41 -12.07 -18.95 14.68
CA GLY A 41 -13.35 -18.25 14.57
C GLY A 41 -13.23 -16.76 14.23
N SER A 42 -14.37 -16.15 13.86
CA SER A 42 -14.43 -14.80 13.29
C SER A 42 -14.13 -13.68 14.27
N ALA A 43 -14.62 -13.78 15.51
CA ALA A 43 -14.35 -12.80 16.55
C ALA A 43 -12.85 -12.67 16.84
N ILE A 44 -12.16 -13.79 17.02
CA ILE A 44 -10.70 -13.82 17.22
C ILE A 44 -9.98 -13.35 15.97
N THR A 45 -10.38 -13.80 14.78
CA THR A 45 -9.79 -13.35 13.52
C THR A 45 -9.80 -11.83 13.40
N GLY A 46 -10.92 -11.17 13.73
CA GLY A 46 -11.02 -9.72 13.75
C GLY A 46 -10.00 -9.05 14.70
N ILE A 47 -9.86 -9.57 15.91
CA ILE A 47 -8.87 -9.08 16.90
C ILE A 47 -7.43 -9.26 16.37
N LEU A 48 -7.11 -10.43 15.80
CA LEU A 48 -5.78 -10.72 15.27
C LEU A 48 -5.41 -9.78 14.12
N LEU A 49 -6.33 -9.52 13.19
CA LEU A 49 -6.11 -8.58 12.09
C LEU A 49 -5.90 -7.14 12.60
N ALA A 50 -6.68 -6.71 13.61
CA ALA A 50 -6.52 -5.40 14.24
C ALA A 50 -5.14 -5.25 14.92
N LEU A 51 -4.70 -6.27 15.66
CA LEU A 51 -3.38 -6.29 16.28
C LEU A 51 -2.26 -6.26 15.22
N SER A 52 -2.42 -6.99 14.12
CA SER A 52 -1.48 -6.97 13.01
C SER A 52 -1.36 -5.59 12.36
N ALA A 53 -2.49 -4.91 12.14
CA ALA A 53 -2.52 -3.56 11.61
C ALA A 53 -1.81 -2.55 12.54
N VAL A 54 -2.04 -2.64 13.86
CA VAL A 54 -1.36 -1.79 14.84
C VAL A 54 0.14 -2.08 14.89
N ALA A 55 0.54 -3.36 14.91
CA ALA A 55 1.96 -3.73 14.91
C ALA A 55 2.68 -3.25 13.66
N THR A 56 2.04 -3.38 12.49
CA THR A 56 2.57 -2.90 11.21
C THR A 56 2.68 -1.37 11.21
N PHE A 57 1.68 -0.65 11.72
CA PHE A 57 1.75 0.80 11.90
C PHE A 57 2.93 1.22 12.78
N VAL A 58 3.10 0.57 13.95
CA VAL A 58 4.23 0.82 14.86
C VAL A 58 5.56 0.53 14.16
N ALA A 59 5.66 -0.56 13.39
CA ALA A 59 6.85 -0.87 12.59
C ALA A 59 7.20 0.28 11.64
N GLY A 60 6.22 0.90 10.99
CA GLY A 60 6.46 2.02 10.06
C GLY A 60 7.02 3.26 10.76
N ILE A 61 6.49 3.58 11.94
CA ILE A 61 7.01 4.68 12.77
C ILE A 61 8.44 4.38 13.24
N LEU A 62 8.71 3.16 13.70
CA LEU A 62 10.07 2.80 14.14
C LEU A 62 11.05 2.81 12.97
N ALA A 63 10.69 2.23 11.81
CA ALA A 63 11.54 2.24 10.64
C ALA A 63 11.82 3.64 10.12
N GLY A 64 10.83 4.53 10.09
CA GLY A 64 11.03 5.91 9.64
C GLY A 64 12.10 6.61 10.47
N PHE A 65 11.98 6.55 11.80
CA PHE A 65 12.96 7.14 12.72
C PHE A 65 14.34 6.48 12.60
N PHE A 66 14.42 5.15 12.69
CA PHE A 66 15.70 4.46 12.63
C PHE A 66 16.37 4.59 11.26
N ALA A 67 15.61 4.77 10.18
CA ALA A 67 16.17 4.98 8.85
C ALA A 67 16.92 6.33 8.77
N ASP A 68 16.40 7.38 9.40
CA ASP A 68 17.10 8.67 9.48
C ASP A 68 18.26 8.62 10.46
N ARG A 69 18.16 7.83 11.52
CA ARG A 69 19.22 7.76 12.55
C ARG A 69 20.41 6.88 12.17
N ASN A 70 20.16 5.74 11.52
CA ASN A 70 21.15 4.67 11.34
C ASN A 70 21.52 4.43 9.88
N GLY A 71 20.78 5.01 8.92
CA GLY A 71 20.87 4.67 7.49
C GLY A 71 19.73 3.76 7.04
N ARG A 72 19.51 3.65 5.73
CA ARG A 72 18.37 2.90 5.18
C ARG A 72 18.64 1.40 5.22
N LYS A 73 19.86 1.00 4.84
CA LYS A 73 20.24 -0.41 4.69
C LYS A 73 20.18 -1.18 6.02
N PRO A 74 20.70 -0.68 7.17
CA PRO A 74 20.60 -1.40 8.45
C PRO A 74 19.17 -1.73 8.85
N VAL A 75 18.23 -0.80 8.65
CA VAL A 75 16.81 -1.01 8.97
C VAL A 75 16.20 -2.07 8.05
N MET A 76 16.53 -2.05 6.76
CA MET A 76 16.06 -3.07 5.81
C MET A 76 16.64 -4.46 6.11
N VAL A 77 17.92 -4.56 6.47
CA VAL A 77 18.54 -5.84 6.90
C VAL A 77 17.85 -6.34 8.17
N PHE A 78 17.62 -5.48 9.16
CA PHE A 78 16.91 -5.88 10.37
C PHE A 78 15.49 -6.38 10.08
N GLY A 79 14.75 -5.69 9.19
CA GLY A 79 13.42 -6.10 8.76
C GLY A 79 13.41 -7.45 8.04
N THR A 80 14.42 -7.75 7.21
CA THR A 80 14.54 -9.06 6.55
C THR A 80 14.92 -10.18 7.52
N VAL A 81 15.72 -9.92 8.56
CA VAL A 81 15.99 -10.89 9.64
C VAL A 81 14.71 -11.22 10.42
N ILE A 82 13.90 -10.22 10.77
CA ILE A 82 12.60 -10.47 11.43
C ILE A 82 11.68 -11.32 10.55
N GLN A 83 11.63 -11.03 9.24
CA GLN A 83 10.86 -11.83 8.29
C GLN A 83 11.36 -13.28 8.22
N LEU A 84 12.68 -13.53 8.25
CA LEU A 84 13.24 -14.88 8.27
C LEU A 84 12.79 -15.66 9.51
N LEU A 85 12.88 -15.04 10.69
CA LEU A 85 12.43 -15.65 11.94
C LEU A 85 10.94 -15.98 11.89
N GLY A 86 10.13 -15.06 11.37
CA GLY A 86 8.70 -15.29 11.18
C GLY A 86 8.41 -16.38 10.16
N ALA A 87 9.09 -16.42 9.01
CA ALA A 87 8.89 -17.46 7.99
C ALA A 87 9.27 -18.86 8.49
N LEU A 88 10.39 -18.99 9.20
CA LEU A 88 10.81 -20.25 9.82
C LEU A 88 9.82 -20.71 10.89
N LEU A 89 9.35 -19.78 11.74
CA LEU A 89 8.33 -20.08 12.74
C LEU A 89 7.00 -20.50 12.09
N ALA A 90 6.60 -19.85 10.99
CA ALA A 90 5.38 -20.19 10.26
C ALA A 90 5.46 -21.62 9.71
N ILE A 91 6.57 -22.03 9.09
CA ILE A 91 6.76 -23.40 8.61
C ILE A 91 6.68 -24.39 9.77
N ALA A 92 7.43 -24.15 10.85
CA ALA A 92 7.42 -25.03 12.02
C ALA A 92 6.03 -25.15 12.66
N SER A 93 5.24 -24.08 12.63
CA SER A 93 3.87 -24.02 13.19
C SER A 93 2.81 -24.69 12.33
N ASN A 94 3.12 -25.05 11.08
CA ASN A 94 2.16 -25.61 10.15
C ASN A 94 2.57 -26.98 9.61
N LEU A 95 3.44 -27.69 10.31
CA LEU A 95 3.80 -29.07 9.93
C LEU A 95 2.56 -30.00 9.98
N PRO A 96 2.47 -31.01 9.10
CA PRO A 96 1.32 -31.91 9.05
C PRO A 96 1.12 -32.59 10.41
N GLY A 97 -0.10 -32.55 10.91
CA GLY A 97 -0.47 -33.15 12.21
C GLY A 97 -0.08 -32.32 13.45
N HIS A 98 0.61 -31.19 13.30
CA HIS A 98 1.06 -30.34 14.42
C HIS A 98 0.74 -28.85 14.21
N VAL A 99 -0.33 -28.55 13.46
CA VAL A 99 -0.73 -27.18 13.12
C VAL A 99 -1.10 -26.39 14.38
N ASN A 100 -0.41 -25.27 14.60
CA ASN A 100 -0.64 -24.35 15.72
C ASN A 100 -1.03 -22.95 15.21
N PRO A 101 -2.33 -22.61 15.14
CA PRO A 101 -2.81 -21.36 14.58
C PRO A 101 -2.37 -20.11 15.34
N TRP A 102 -2.16 -20.19 16.66
CA TRP A 102 -1.67 -19.07 17.47
C TRP A 102 -0.20 -18.78 17.20
N SER A 103 0.62 -19.83 17.09
CA SER A 103 2.03 -19.68 16.71
C SER A 103 2.17 -19.18 15.27
N THR A 104 1.33 -19.66 14.36
CA THR A 104 1.19 -19.11 13.00
C THR A 104 0.86 -17.61 13.05
N PHE A 105 -0.08 -17.16 13.88
CA PHE A 105 -0.36 -15.72 14.01
C PHE A 105 0.88 -14.90 14.41
N ILE A 106 1.61 -15.33 15.44
CA ILE A 106 2.84 -14.63 15.87
C ILE A 106 3.89 -14.61 14.74
N ALA A 107 4.00 -15.71 13.99
CA ALA A 107 4.89 -15.80 12.83
C ALA A 107 4.53 -14.77 11.75
N PHE A 108 3.25 -14.67 11.37
CA PHE A 108 2.78 -13.69 10.38
C PHE A 108 2.83 -12.25 10.89
N LEU A 109 2.66 -12.04 12.20
CA LEU A 109 2.87 -10.74 12.85
C LEU A 109 4.32 -10.27 12.68
N LEU A 110 5.30 -11.16 12.93
CA LEU A 110 6.72 -10.88 12.70
C LEU A 110 7.00 -10.58 11.23
N ILE A 111 6.49 -11.39 10.30
CA ILE A 111 6.69 -11.15 8.86
C ILE A 111 6.12 -9.79 8.46
N SER A 112 4.92 -9.45 8.91
CA SER A 112 4.26 -8.17 8.59
C SER A 112 5.03 -6.98 9.16
N PHE A 113 5.49 -7.11 10.42
CA PHE A 113 6.32 -6.11 11.09
C PHE A 113 7.64 -5.90 10.34
N GLY A 114 8.37 -6.98 10.05
CA GLY A 114 9.64 -6.95 9.34
C GLY A 114 9.51 -6.45 7.90
N TYR A 115 8.44 -6.81 7.19
CA TYR A 115 8.16 -6.33 5.85
C TYR A 115 7.94 -4.82 5.84
N ASN A 116 7.18 -4.27 6.79
CA ASN A 116 6.96 -2.83 6.85
C ASN A 116 8.22 -2.05 7.21
N LEU A 117 9.15 -2.62 8.01
CA LEU A 117 10.47 -2.02 8.20
C LEU A 117 11.22 -1.86 6.87
N VAL A 118 11.19 -2.90 6.03
CA VAL A 118 11.82 -2.89 4.69
C VAL A 118 11.13 -1.90 3.76
N ILE A 119 9.80 -1.84 3.77
CA ILE A 119 9.03 -0.92 2.92
C ILE A 119 9.27 0.53 3.31
N THR A 120 9.19 0.89 4.59
CA THR A 120 9.35 2.28 5.02
C THR A 120 10.76 2.79 4.75
N ALA A 121 11.80 2.03 5.09
CA ALA A 121 13.18 2.41 4.76
C ALA A 121 13.45 2.39 3.25
N GLY A 122 12.86 1.44 2.51
CA GLY A 122 12.93 1.35 1.06
C GLY A 122 12.27 2.54 0.35
N ASN A 123 11.19 3.08 0.88
CA ASN A 123 10.55 4.30 0.34
C ASN A 123 11.45 5.52 0.51
N ALA A 124 12.19 5.62 1.62
CA ALA A 124 13.21 6.65 1.79
C ALA A 124 14.36 6.47 0.79
N MET A 125 14.83 5.24 0.61
CA MET A 125 15.87 4.90 -0.38
C MET A 125 15.46 5.24 -1.82
N ILE A 126 14.19 5.06 -2.20
CA ILE A 126 13.69 5.50 -3.51
C ILE A 126 13.95 6.99 -3.71
N ILE A 127 13.71 7.81 -2.67
CA ILE A 127 13.88 9.26 -2.75
C ILE A 127 15.37 9.61 -2.78
N ASP A 128 16.20 8.94 -1.97
CA ASP A 128 17.66 9.15 -1.93
C ASP A 128 18.33 8.83 -3.29
N ALA A 129 17.91 7.75 -3.97
CA ALA A 129 18.52 7.27 -5.21
C ALA A 129 17.81 7.75 -6.50
N SER A 130 16.80 8.63 -6.38
CA SER A 130 16.07 9.21 -7.52
C SER A 130 16.24 10.73 -7.61
N ASN A 131 16.14 11.24 -8.83
CA ASN A 131 16.07 12.67 -9.11
C ASN A 131 14.65 13.06 -9.54
N ALA A 132 14.36 14.36 -9.64
CA ALA A 132 13.03 14.85 -9.98
C ALA A 132 12.52 14.31 -11.33
N GLU A 133 13.43 14.04 -12.28
CA GLU A 133 13.12 13.59 -13.62
C GLU A 133 12.72 12.11 -13.67
N ASN A 134 13.41 11.23 -12.92
CA ASN A 134 13.18 9.79 -12.96
C ASN A 134 12.29 9.26 -11.81
N ARG A 135 12.06 10.04 -10.75
CA ARG A 135 11.32 9.60 -9.55
C ARG A 135 9.92 9.11 -9.86
N LYS A 136 9.19 9.80 -10.74
CA LYS A 136 7.85 9.36 -11.20
C LYS A 136 7.90 8.00 -11.89
N VAL A 137 8.95 7.75 -12.68
CA VAL A 137 9.18 6.47 -13.37
C VAL A 137 9.45 5.35 -12.37
N VAL A 138 10.25 5.62 -11.33
CA VAL A 138 10.56 4.65 -10.27
C VAL A 138 9.29 4.25 -9.51
N PHE A 139 8.51 5.23 -9.04
CA PHE A 139 7.26 4.97 -8.30
C PHE A 139 6.23 4.20 -9.12
N MET A 140 6.14 4.50 -10.41
CA MET A 140 5.29 3.76 -11.34
C MET A 140 5.75 2.32 -11.55
N LEU A 141 7.05 2.08 -11.74
CA LEU A 141 7.59 0.73 -11.87
C LEU A 141 7.39 -0.07 -10.57
N ASP A 142 7.52 0.59 -9.42
CA ASP A 142 7.24 0.00 -8.10
C ASP A 142 5.77 -0.42 -7.99
N TYR A 143 4.84 0.47 -8.32
CA TYR A 143 3.41 0.16 -8.30
C TYR A 143 3.01 -0.93 -9.32
N TRP A 144 3.58 -0.87 -10.52
CA TRP A 144 3.33 -1.87 -11.57
C TRP A 144 3.87 -3.25 -11.17
N ALA A 145 5.07 -3.32 -10.61
CA ALA A 145 5.68 -4.57 -10.15
C ALA A 145 4.85 -5.22 -9.04
N GLN A 146 4.33 -4.42 -8.10
CA GLN A 146 3.43 -4.90 -7.04
C GLN A 146 2.11 -5.47 -7.60
N ASN A 147 1.49 -4.77 -8.55
CA ASN A 147 0.23 -5.23 -9.17
C ASN A 147 0.41 -6.51 -10.01
N LEU A 148 1.50 -6.61 -10.77
CA LEU A 148 1.78 -7.83 -11.53
C LEU A 148 2.03 -9.01 -10.59
N SER A 149 2.90 -8.83 -9.59
CA SER A 149 3.29 -9.89 -8.67
C SER A 149 2.12 -10.35 -7.79
N VAL A 150 1.25 -9.46 -7.33
CA VAL A 150 0.09 -9.87 -6.52
C VAL A 150 -0.91 -10.70 -7.33
N ILE A 151 -1.10 -10.43 -8.63
CA ILE A 151 -1.94 -11.28 -9.51
C ILE A 151 -1.32 -12.68 -9.63
N LEU A 152 -0.03 -12.76 -9.92
CA LEU A 152 0.69 -14.04 -10.03
C LEU A 152 0.62 -14.81 -8.71
N GLY A 153 0.80 -14.11 -7.59
CA GLY A 153 0.71 -14.67 -6.26
C GLY A 153 -0.70 -15.17 -5.94
N ALA A 154 -1.73 -14.38 -6.21
CA ALA A 154 -3.12 -14.76 -5.98
C ALA A 154 -3.54 -15.98 -6.82
N ALA A 155 -3.08 -16.09 -8.07
CA ALA A 155 -3.32 -17.26 -8.90
C ALA A 155 -2.69 -18.53 -8.31
N LEU A 156 -1.44 -18.46 -7.87
CA LEU A 156 -0.76 -19.59 -7.21
C LEU A 156 -1.38 -19.92 -5.85
N GLY A 157 -1.75 -18.90 -5.07
CA GLY A 157 -2.45 -19.02 -3.79
C GLY A 157 -3.79 -19.72 -3.96
N ALA A 158 -4.61 -19.32 -4.93
CA ALA A 158 -5.90 -19.95 -5.21
C ALA A 158 -5.76 -21.45 -5.52
N TRP A 159 -4.67 -21.87 -6.17
CA TRP A 159 -4.42 -23.27 -6.49
C TRP A 159 -3.87 -24.08 -5.31
N LEU A 160 -2.92 -23.53 -4.54
CA LEU A 160 -2.15 -24.29 -3.55
C LEU A 160 -2.54 -24.03 -2.09
N PHE A 161 -3.28 -22.98 -1.76
CA PHE A 161 -3.49 -22.57 -0.36
C PHE A 161 -4.17 -23.63 0.51
N ARG A 162 -5.20 -24.32 -0.03
CA ARG A 162 -5.86 -25.43 0.66
C ARG A 162 -5.09 -26.75 0.57
N PRO A 163 -4.67 -27.23 -0.62
CA PRO A 163 -4.06 -28.55 -0.72
C PRO A 163 -2.59 -28.60 -0.27
N ALA A 164 -1.87 -27.48 -0.27
CA ALA A 164 -0.42 -27.44 -0.06
C ALA A 164 0.02 -26.11 0.61
N PHE A 165 -0.61 -25.74 1.73
CA PHE A 165 -0.28 -24.50 2.45
C PHE A 165 1.21 -24.39 2.80
N GLU A 166 1.82 -25.49 3.25
CA GLU A 166 3.25 -25.56 3.58
C GLU A 166 4.16 -25.26 2.39
N ALA A 167 3.78 -25.68 1.17
CA ALA A 167 4.55 -25.35 -0.03
C ALA A 167 4.60 -23.83 -0.25
N LEU A 168 3.51 -23.12 0.03
CA LEU A 168 3.49 -21.66 -0.03
C LEU A 168 4.35 -21.02 1.08
N LEU A 169 4.40 -21.62 2.27
CA LEU A 169 5.29 -21.15 3.35
C LEU A 169 6.78 -21.37 3.02
N VAL A 170 7.12 -22.47 2.35
CA VAL A 170 8.49 -22.70 1.83
C VAL A 170 8.83 -21.68 0.75
N ILE A 171 7.91 -21.40 -0.18
CA ILE A 171 8.10 -20.34 -1.17
C ILE A 171 8.30 -18.99 -0.49
N LEU A 172 7.50 -18.66 0.52
CA LEU A 172 7.66 -17.44 1.33
C LEU A 172 9.05 -17.37 2.00
N LEU A 173 9.54 -18.46 2.59
CA LEU A 173 10.88 -18.48 3.16
C LEU A 173 11.96 -18.22 2.09
N LEU A 174 11.83 -18.83 0.91
CA LEU A 174 12.76 -18.62 -0.20
C LEU A 174 12.75 -17.18 -0.72
N THR A 175 11.58 -16.55 -0.86
CA THR A 175 11.49 -15.14 -1.29
C THR A 175 12.08 -14.19 -0.24
N VAL A 176 11.88 -14.48 1.04
CA VAL A 176 12.51 -13.73 2.14
C VAL A 176 14.02 -13.94 2.16
N LEU A 177 14.53 -15.16 1.94
CA LEU A 177 15.97 -15.44 1.86
C LEU A 177 16.64 -14.69 0.70
N VAL A 178 16.00 -14.69 -0.47
CA VAL A 178 16.48 -13.90 -1.62
C VAL A 178 16.50 -12.41 -1.26
N SER A 179 15.42 -11.89 -0.67
CA SER A 179 15.35 -10.49 -0.24
C SER A 179 16.44 -10.15 0.78
N PHE A 180 16.65 -11.00 1.79
CA PHE A 180 17.71 -10.86 2.79
C PHE A 180 19.11 -10.82 2.14
N PHE A 181 19.38 -11.74 1.21
CA PHE A 181 20.67 -11.78 0.51
C PHE A 181 20.89 -10.53 -0.33
N LEU A 182 19.90 -10.11 -1.12
CA LEU A 182 19.95 -8.91 -1.94
C LEU A 182 20.20 -7.65 -1.08
N THR A 183 19.44 -7.49 0.01
CA THR A 183 19.57 -6.35 0.93
C THR A 183 20.91 -6.35 1.67
N THR A 184 21.43 -7.52 2.06
CA THR A 184 22.66 -7.60 2.86
C THR A 184 23.91 -7.43 2.01
N PHE A 185 24.00 -8.16 0.89
CA PHE A 185 25.24 -8.30 0.12
C PHE A 185 25.30 -7.44 -1.15
N VAL A 186 24.17 -7.14 -1.78
CA VAL A 186 24.14 -6.45 -3.08
C VAL A 186 23.80 -4.96 -2.93
N MET A 187 22.84 -4.64 -2.07
CA MET A 187 22.40 -3.27 -1.82
C MET A 187 23.47 -2.45 -1.10
N THR A 188 23.64 -1.19 -1.52
CA THR A 188 24.54 -0.23 -0.87
C THR A 188 23.74 0.80 -0.06
N GLU A 189 24.39 1.44 0.92
CA GLU A 189 23.74 2.49 1.71
C GLU A 189 23.55 3.77 0.86
N THR A 190 22.36 4.35 0.92
CA THR A 190 21.99 5.57 0.18
C THR A 190 21.93 6.82 1.04
N PHE A 191 21.84 6.65 2.36
CA PHE A 191 21.77 7.77 3.29
C PHE A 191 22.82 7.65 4.40
N ARG A 192 23.61 8.70 4.55
CA ARG A 192 24.57 8.85 5.65
C ARG A 192 24.12 10.02 6.51
N PRO A 193 23.59 9.80 7.72
CA PRO A 193 23.16 10.89 8.57
C PRO A 193 24.34 11.81 8.89
N ILE A 194 24.13 13.12 8.82
CA ILE A 194 25.11 14.12 9.24
C ILE A 194 25.16 14.10 10.77
N VAL A 195 26.04 13.28 11.34
CA VAL A 195 26.29 13.27 12.78
C VAL A 195 27.02 14.56 13.15
N LYS A 196 26.28 15.60 13.54
CA LYS A 196 26.89 16.78 14.16
C LYS A 196 27.46 16.37 15.51
N ALA A 197 28.78 16.40 15.64
CA ALA A 197 29.55 15.94 16.81
C ALA A 197 29.23 16.63 18.16
N LYS A 198 28.22 17.52 18.22
CA LYS A 198 27.83 18.30 19.40
C LYS A 198 26.31 18.37 19.65
N GLU A 199 25.46 17.80 18.80
CA GLU A 199 24.01 17.76 19.05
C GLU A 199 23.66 16.43 19.75
N GLU A 200 22.84 16.49 20.81
CA GLU A 200 22.26 15.29 21.42
C GLU A 200 21.57 14.46 20.33
N ALA A 201 21.72 13.13 20.39
CA ALA A 201 21.07 12.24 19.44
C ALA A 201 19.57 12.53 19.39
N GLU A 202 19.06 12.91 18.21
CA GLU A 202 17.66 13.31 18.06
C GLU A 202 16.73 12.20 18.58
N ASN A 203 15.87 12.54 19.54
CA ASN A 203 14.91 11.60 20.10
C ASN A 203 13.73 11.41 19.11
N ILE A 204 13.11 10.23 19.10
CA ILE A 204 11.97 9.89 18.24
C ILE A 204 10.85 10.93 18.32
N PHE A 205 10.57 11.44 19.52
CA PHE A 205 9.55 12.48 19.69
C PHE A 205 9.92 13.79 18.99
N GLN A 206 11.19 14.21 19.05
CA GLN A 206 11.66 15.43 18.39
C GLN A 206 11.61 15.26 16.87
N ALA A 207 12.08 14.12 16.35
CA ALA A 207 12.04 13.80 14.93
C ALA A 207 10.63 13.94 14.36
N TYR A 208 9.64 13.25 14.97
CA TYR A 208 8.26 13.34 14.53
C TYR A 208 7.61 14.69 14.79
N LYS A 209 7.93 15.38 15.89
CA LYS A 209 7.44 16.73 16.15
C LYS A 209 7.82 17.69 15.03
N THR A 210 9.04 17.60 14.49
CA THR A 210 9.43 18.47 13.37
C THR A 210 8.61 18.24 12.11
N VAL A 211 8.32 16.98 11.75
CA VAL A 211 7.47 16.65 10.59
C VAL A 211 6.03 17.11 10.83
N LEU A 212 5.48 16.89 12.03
CA LEU A 212 4.12 17.32 12.40
C LEU A 212 3.98 18.85 12.42
N GLN A 213 5.07 19.58 12.63
CA GLN A 213 5.11 21.05 12.57
C GLN A 213 5.25 21.59 11.13
N ASP A 214 5.64 20.75 10.16
CA ASP A 214 5.62 21.11 8.74
C ASP A 214 4.18 21.20 8.25
N LYS A 215 3.62 22.42 8.36
CA LYS A 215 2.25 22.71 7.95
C LYS A 215 1.99 22.39 6.48
N THR A 216 2.97 22.58 5.60
CA THR A 216 2.78 22.34 4.17
C THR A 216 2.66 20.84 3.90
N TYR A 217 3.52 20.03 4.51
CA TYR A 217 3.42 18.57 4.42
C TYR A 217 2.16 18.03 5.10
N MET A 218 1.76 18.57 6.26
CA MET A 218 0.56 18.10 6.96
C MET A 218 -0.74 18.44 6.22
N ILE A 219 -0.81 19.58 5.50
CA ILE A 219 -1.93 19.89 4.60
C ILE A 219 -1.98 18.85 3.46
N PHE A 220 -0.83 18.54 2.85
CA PHE A 220 -0.73 17.48 1.84
C PHE A 220 -1.14 16.12 2.42
N MET A 221 -0.75 15.80 3.66
CA MET A 221 -1.14 14.56 4.33
C MET A 221 -2.66 14.47 4.50
N GLY A 222 -3.32 15.58 4.83
CA GLY A 222 -4.79 15.65 4.84
C GLY A 222 -5.41 15.34 3.47
N ALA A 223 -4.86 15.88 2.38
CA ALA A 223 -5.30 15.55 1.02
C ALA A 223 -5.07 14.06 0.69
N ASN A 224 -3.93 13.51 1.11
CA ASN A 224 -3.56 12.11 0.89
C ASN A 224 -4.45 11.15 1.69
N ILE A 225 -4.82 11.50 2.93
CA ILE A 225 -5.80 10.76 3.74
C ILE A 225 -7.17 10.77 3.06
N ALA A 226 -7.65 11.93 2.61
CA ALA A 226 -8.95 12.07 1.96
C ALA A 226 -9.06 11.30 0.63
N THR A 227 -7.96 11.22 -0.13
CA THR A 227 -7.91 10.38 -1.35
C THR A 227 -7.71 8.90 -1.05
N THR A 228 -6.89 8.56 -0.06
CA THR A 228 -6.73 7.17 0.43
C THR A 228 -8.05 6.63 0.99
N PHE A 229 -8.90 7.48 1.57
CA PHE A 229 -10.24 7.12 2.02
C PHE A 229 -11.12 6.54 0.90
N ILE A 230 -10.94 6.97 -0.36
CA ILE A 230 -11.62 6.37 -1.52
C ILE A 230 -11.12 4.93 -1.75
N ILE A 231 -9.81 4.69 -1.63
CA ILE A 231 -9.20 3.36 -1.76
C ILE A 231 -9.73 2.43 -0.65
N MET A 232 -9.84 2.93 0.57
CA MET A 232 -10.34 2.16 1.72
C MET A 232 -11.80 1.70 1.58
N GLN A 233 -12.53 2.16 0.56
CA GLN A 233 -13.86 1.64 0.28
C GLN A 233 -13.86 0.18 -0.19
N PHE A 234 -12.77 -0.33 -0.77
CA PHE A 234 -12.65 -1.76 -1.09
C PHE A 234 -12.65 -2.65 0.15
N ASP A 235 -12.09 -2.16 1.27
CA ASP A 235 -12.05 -2.89 2.53
C ASP A 235 -13.33 -2.67 3.37
N ASN A 236 -14.08 -1.60 3.08
CA ASN A 236 -15.19 -1.14 3.90
C ASN A 236 -16.53 -1.21 3.15
N PHE A 237 -16.96 -0.11 2.51
CA PHE A 237 -18.34 0.00 2.03
C PHE A 237 -18.65 -0.82 0.77
N LEU A 238 -17.71 -0.98 -0.17
CA LEU A 238 -17.96 -1.70 -1.43
C LEU A 238 -18.35 -3.18 -1.20
N PRO A 239 -17.67 -3.96 -0.31
CA PRO A 239 -18.12 -5.29 0.08
C PRO A 239 -19.55 -5.32 0.63
N VAL A 240 -19.90 -4.36 1.49
CA VAL A 240 -21.24 -4.25 2.10
C VAL A 240 -22.30 -3.93 1.05
N HIS A 241 -22.03 -2.97 0.16
CA HIS A 241 -22.91 -2.59 -0.94
C HIS A 241 -23.18 -3.79 -1.87
N LEU A 242 -22.12 -4.47 -2.30
CA LEU A 242 -22.23 -5.62 -3.19
C LEU A 242 -22.92 -6.81 -2.51
N SER A 243 -22.61 -7.10 -1.25
CA SER A 243 -23.25 -8.19 -0.51
C SER A 243 -24.75 -7.94 -0.30
N ASN A 244 -25.16 -6.70 -0.07
CA ASN A 244 -26.53 -6.38 0.29
C ASN A 244 -27.46 -6.14 -0.90
N SER A 245 -26.92 -5.70 -2.05
CA SER A 245 -27.74 -5.15 -3.13
C SER A 245 -27.35 -5.57 -4.55
N PHE A 246 -26.22 -6.27 -4.74
CA PHE A 246 -25.80 -6.68 -6.07
C PHE A 246 -26.77 -7.70 -6.67
N LYS A 247 -27.18 -7.46 -7.92
CA LYS A 247 -28.02 -8.39 -8.67
C LYS A 247 -27.15 -9.50 -9.23
N THR A 248 -27.25 -10.69 -8.64
CA THR A 248 -26.55 -11.89 -9.09
C THR A 248 -26.82 -12.14 -10.58
N ILE A 249 -25.76 -12.41 -11.34
CA ILE A 249 -25.84 -12.80 -12.74
C ILE A 249 -25.21 -14.17 -12.92
N THR A 250 -25.66 -14.91 -13.93
CA THR A 250 -25.04 -16.17 -14.34
C THR A 250 -24.27 -15.95 -15.63
N PHE A 251 -22.97 -16.27 -15.62
CA PHE A 251 -22.08 -16.12 -16.76
C PHE A 251 -21.37 -17.45 -17.01
N PHE A 252 -21.56 -18.05 -18.20
CA PHE A 252 -21.04 -19.40 -18.54
C PHE A 252 -21.35 -20.48 -17.47
N GLY A 253 -22.54 -20.44 -16.87
CA GLY A 253 -22.94 -21.38 -15.82
C GLY A 253 -22.37 -21.09 -14.43
N PHE A 254 -21.56 -20.04 -14.26
CA PHE A 254 -21.08 -19.57 -12.97
C PHE A 254 -21.92 -18.42 -12.44
N GLU A 255 -22.40 -18.55 -11.22
CA GLU A 255 -23.06 -17.44 -10.52
C GLU A 255 -22.02 -16.44 -10.02
N ILE A 256 -22.20 -15.18 -10.42
CA ILE A 256 -21.46 -14.03 -9.93
C ILE A 256 -22.39 -13.31 -8.98
N TYR A 257 -22.12 -13.44 -7.68
CA TYR A 257 -22.79 -12.73 -6.59
C TYR A 257 -21.84 -11.67 -5.99
N GLY A 258 -22.32 -10.84 -5.05
CA GLY A 258 -21.63 -9.64 -4.59
C GLY A 258 -20.13 -9.79 -4.27
N GLN A 259 -19.75 -10.77 -3.43
CA GLN A 259 -18.34 -10.99 -3.06
C GLN A 259 -17.49 -11.47 -4.25
N ARG A 260 -18.06 -12.26 -5.17
CA ARG A 260 -17.38 -12.64 -6.42
C ARG A 260 -17.21 -11.44 -7.35
N MET A 261 -18.19 -10.54 -7.40
CA MET A 261 -18.07 -9.30 -8.16
C MET A 261 -16.96 -8.40 -7.60
N LEU A 262 -16.84 -8.27 -6.27
CA LEU A 262 -15.74 -7.56 -5.63
C LEU A 262 -14.38 -8.15 -6.04
N THR A 263 -14.28 -9.48 -6.03
CA THR A 263 -13.06 -10.20 -6.44
C THR A 263 -12.72 -9.92 -7.92
N ILE A 264 -13.73 -9.96 -8.81
CA ILE A 264 -13.57 -9.61 -10.23
C ILE A 264 -13.09 -8.16 -10.38
N TYR A 265 -13.62 -7.23 -9.57
CA TYR A 265 -13.23 -5.82 -9.60
C TYR A 265 -11.74 -5.65 -9.23
N LEU A 266 -11.27 -6.30 -8.16
CA LEU A 266 -9.86 -6.23 -7.76
C LEU A 266 -8.93 -6.84 -8.83
N ILE A 267 -9.32 -7.96 -9.43
CA ILE A 267 -8.58 -8.58 -10.53
C ILE A 267 -8.55 -7.64 -11.75
N LEU A 268 -9.69 -7.07 -12.12
CA LEU A 268 -9.81 -6.10 -13.22
C LEU A 268 -8.87 -4.92 -13.00
N ALA A 269 -8.89 -4.33 -11.80
CA ALA A 269 -8.04 -3.19 -11.47
C ALA A 269 -6.56 -3.53 -11.63
N CYS A 270 -6.09 -4.63 -11.03
CA CYS A 270 -4.69 -5.04 -11.13
C CYS A 270 -4.29 -5.33 -12.60
N VAL A 271 -5.16 -5.98 -13.38
CA VAL A 271 -4.92 -6.28 -14.80
C VAL A 271 -4.82 -5.00 -15.62
N LEU A 272 -5.72 -4.04 -15.41
CA LEU A 272 -5.69 -2.75 -16.09
C LEU A 272 -4.45 -1.94 -15.72
N VAL A 273 -4.00 -1.97 -14.45
CA VAL A 273 -2.70 -1.37 -14.07
C VAL A 273 -1.58 -2.00 -14.89
N VAL A 274 -1.49 -3.33 -14.93
CA VAL A 274 -0.42 -4.03 -15.66
C VAL A 274 -0.43 -3.69 -17.16
N LEU A 275 -1.60 -3.62 -17.78
CA LEU A 275 -1.75 -3.40 -19.22
C LEU A 275 -1.64 -1.92 -19.63
N LEU A 276 -2.17 -1.01 -18.83
CA LEU A 276 -2.38 0.39 -19.21
C LEU A 276 -1.37 1.36 -18.58
N MET A 277 -0.59 0.94 -17.57
CA MET A 277 0.36 1.82 -16.88
C MET A 277 1.32 2.52 -17.85
N THR A 278 1.91 1.79 -18.80
CA THR A 278 2.84 2.38 -19.77
C THR A 278 2.15 3.38 -20.71
N THR A 279 0.93 3.08 -21.12
CA THR A 279 0.16 3.90 -22.06
C THR A 279 -0.29 5.21 -21.40
N LEU A 280 -0.91 5.11 -20.22
CA LEU A 280 -1.36 6.28 -19.46
C LEU A 280 -0.20 7.12 -18.95
N ASN A 281 0.93 6.51 -18.59
CA ASN A 281 2.10 7.28 -18.24
C ASN A 281 2.66 8.06 -19.44
N ARG A 282 2.68 7.48 -20.65
CA ARG A 282 3.08 8.22 -21.85
C ARG A 282 2.16 9.42 -22.09
N LEU A 283 0.86 9.27 -21.88
CA LEU A 283 -0.13 10.34 -22.04
C LEU A 283 0.02 11.44 -20.97
N THR A 284 0.44 11.08 -19.76
CA THR A 284 0.58 11.99 -18.62
C THR A 284 2.04 12.36 -18.32
N LYS A 285 2.98 12.11 -19.25
CA LYS A 285 4.42 12.26 -19.02
C LYS A 285 4.77 13.67 -18.53
N ASP A 286 4.25 14.68 -19.23
CA ASP A 286 4.56 16.10 -18.99
C ASP A 286 3.55 16.78 -18.05
N TRP A 287 2.67 16.01 -17.41
CA TRP A 287 1.73 16.56 -16.43
C TRP A 287 2.44 16.88 -15.12
N SER A 288 2.10 18.02 -14.52
CA SER A 288 2.50 18.33 -13.15
C SER A 288 1.91 17.31 -12.16
N HIS A 289 2.61 17.05 -11.06
CA HIS A 289 2.12 16.13 -10.03
C HIS A 289 0.79 16.59 -9.42
N GLN A 290 0.57 17.91 -9.32
CA GLN A 290 -0.71 18.48 -8.91
C GLN A 290 -1.84 18.11 -9.87
N LYS A 291 -1.61 18.21 -11.19
CA LYS A 291 -2.61 17.85 -12.21
C LYS A 291 -2.89 16.35 -12.19
N GLY A 292 -1.85 15.52 -12.09
CA GLY A 292 -1.97 14.07 -11.98
C GLY A 292 -2.73 13.62 -10.73
N PHE A 293 -2.47 14.27 -9.58
CA PHE A 293 -3.22 14.06 -8.36
C PHE A 293 -4.71 14.34 -8.59
N ILE A 294 -5.07 15.55 -9.04
CA ILE A 294 -6.47 15.99 -9.15
C ILE A 294 -7.27 15.14 -10.13
N TRP A 295 -6.75 14.92 -11.34
CA TRP A 295 -7.48 14.15 -12.35
C TRP A 295 -7.56 12.67 -11.98
N GLY A 296 -6.48 12.12 -11.40
CA GLY A 296 -6.46 10.74 -10.95
C GLY A 296 -7.46 10.49 -9.81
N SER A 297 -7.41 11.33 -8.77
CA SER A 297 -8.32 11.22 -7.63
C SER A 297 -9.78 11.49 -8.00
N LEU A 298 -10.04 12.41 -8.93
CA LEU A 298 -11.38 12.66 -9.46
C LEU A 298 -11.95 11.43 -10.18
N PHE A 299 -11.17 10.75 -11.02
CA PHE A 299 -11.59 9.53 -11.70
C PHE A 299 -11.81 8.38 -10.71
N MET A 300 -10.96 8.26 -9.68
CA MET A 300 -11.17 7.31 -8.59
C MET A 300 -12.50 7.58 -7.86
N ALA A 301 -12.78 8.83 -7.49
CA ALA A 301 -14.04 9.20 -6.84
C ALA A 301 -15.24 8.92 -7.74
N ILE A 302 -15.20 9.31 -9.01
CA ILE A 302 -16.27 9.07 -9.99
C ILE A 302 -16.53 7.57 -10.16
N GLY A 303 -15.48 6.77 -10.36
CA GLY A 303 -15.62 5.31 -10.51
C GLY A 303 -16.21 4.67 -9.25
N MET A 304 -15.79 5.10 -8.06
CA MET A 304 -16.31 4.55 -6.81
C MET A 304 -17.75 4.98 -6.54
N ILE A 305 -18.11 6.26 -6.77
CA ILE A 305 -19.48 6.76 -6.67
C ILE A 305 -20.39 6.02 -7.66
N PHE A 306 -19.95 5.85 -8.91
CA PHE A 306 -20.74 5.15 -9.91
C PHE A 306 -20.96 3.67 -9.54
N SER A 307 -19.98 3.02 -8.92
CA SER A 307 -20.11 1.68 -8.35
C SER A 307 -21.17 1.61 -7.24
N PHE A 308 -21.23 2.61 -6.36
CA PHE A 308 -22.22 2.64 -5.26
C PHE A 308 -23.64 2.94 -5.74
N LEU A 309 -23.79 3.74 -6.79
CA LEU A 309 -25.10 4.11 -7.32
C LEU A 309 -25.70 3.04 -8.25
N THR A 310 -24.95 1.98 -8.56
CA THR A 310 -25.37 0.90 -9.45
C THR A 310 -25.31 -0.46 -8.76
N THR A 311 -26.10 -1.42 -9.26
CA THR A 311 -26.24 -2.77 -8.66
C THR A 311 -26.15 -3.91 -9.67
N THR A 312 -25.83 -3.60 -10.92
CA THR A 312 -25.72 -4.56 -12.02
C THR A 312 -24.27 -4.69 -12.48
N PHE A 313 -23.93 -5.84 -13.07
CA PHE A 313 -22.56 -6.17 -13.48
C PHE A 313 -21.93 -5.12 -14.42
N THR A 314 -22.58 -4.82 -15.56
CA THR A 314 -21.97 -4.00 -16.62
C THR A 314 -21.60 -2.59 -16.15
N PRO A 315 -22.51 -1.82 -15.48
CA PRO A 315 -22.15 -0.52 -14.94
C PRO A 315 -21.02 -0.57 -13.91
N ILE A 316 -21.03 -1.55 -12.99
CA ILE A 316 -19.96 -1.69 -11.98
C ILE A 316 -18.62 -2.07 -12.64
N PHE A 317 -18.65 -2.90 -13.69
CA PHE A 317 -17.44 -3.24 -14.45
C PHE A 317 -16.86 -1.99 -15.15
N ILE A 318 -17.70 -1.17 -15.77
CA ILE A 318 -17.27 0.11 -16.37
C ILE A 318 -16.77 1.08 -15.28
N ALA A 319 -17.44 1.15 -14.14
CA ALA A 319 -17.03 1.95 -13.00
C ALA A 319 -15.63 1.55 -12.48
N GLY A 320 -15.34 0.24 -12.49
CA GLY A 320 -14.01 -0.31 -12.21
C GLY A 320 -12.94 0.11 -13.20
N ILE A 321 -13.26 0.15 -14.49
CA ILE A 321 -12.35 0.72 -15.48
C ILE A 321 -12.07 2.19 -15.16
N VAL A 322 -13.11 3.00 -14.97
CA VAL A 322 -12.96 4.45 -14.68
C VAL A 322 -12.13 4.70 -13.43
N TYR A 323 -12.42 3.98 -12.33
CA TYR A 323 -11.66 4.04 -11.09
C TYR A 323 -10.18 3.78 -11.35
N THR A 324 -9.88 2.69 -12.07
CA THR A 324 -8.50 2.24 -12.28
C THR A 324 -7.72 3.18 -13.19
N LEU A 325 -8.37 3.77 -14.21
CA LEU A 325 -7.74 4.82 -15.03
C LEU A 325 -7.29 6.01 -14.16
N GLY A 326 -8.10 6.38 -13.17
CA GLY A 326 -7.74 7.40 -12.18
C GLY A 326 -6.58 6.98 -11.30
N GLU A 327 -6.65 5.78 -10.74
CA GLU A 327 -5.63 5.22 -9.85
C GLU A 327 -4.24 5.16 -10.50
N ILE A 328 -4.17 4.73 -11.76
CA ILE A 328 -2.92 4.64 -12.53
C ILE A 328 -2.21 6.00 -12.63
N VAL A 329 -2.97 7.10 -12.74
CA VAL A 329 -2.43 8.46 -12.83
C VAL A 329 -2.14 9.04 -11.44
N TYR A 330 -3.04 8.79 -10.49
CA TYR A 330 -2.97 9.30 -9.13
C TYR A 330 -1.73 8.78 -8.38
N THR A 331 -1.54 7.46 -8.36
CA THR A 331 -0.55 6.79 -7.49
C THR A 331 0.89 7.30 -7.66
N PRO A 332 1.49 7.30 -8.86
CA PRO A 332 2.84 7.85 -9.02
C PRO A 332 2.89 9.37 -8.80
N SER A 333 1.80 10.09 -9.07
CA SER A 333 1.73 11.54 -8.88
C SER A 333 1.74 11.95 -7.41
N VAL A 334 0.93 11.27 -6.56
CA VAL A 334 0.88 11.55 -5.13
C VAL A 334 2.18 11.12 -4.42
N GLN A 335 2.79 10.01 -4.84
CA GLN A 335 4.07 9.56 -4.28
C GLN A 335 5.20 10.54 -4.60
N THR A 336 5.29 11.00 -5.85
CA THR A 336 6.30 11.99 -6.26
C THR A 336 6.07 13.33 -5.58
N LEU A 337 4.82 13.82 -5.53
CA LEU A 337 4.49 15.06 -4.83
C LEU A 337 4.85 14.97 -3.34
N GLY A 338 4.55 13.84 -2.69
CA GLY A 338 4.93 13.61 -1.31
C GLY A 338 6.43 13.73 -1.10
N ALA A 339 7.24 13.08 -1.95
CA ALA A 339 8.69 13.14 -1.91
C ALA A 339 9.25 14.56 -2.12
N ASP A 340 8.68 15.33 -3.06
CA ASP A 340 9.11 16.70 -3.32
C ASP A 340 8.86 17.65 -2.16
N LEU A 341 7.88 17.35 -1.30
CA LEU A 341 7.58 18.12 -0.08
C LEU A 341 8.42 17.68 1.12
N MET A 342 9.19 16.59 1.05
CA MET A 342 9.96 16.08 2.19
C MET A 342 11.24 16.88 2.40
N ASN A 343 11.62 17.07 3.66
CA ASN A 343 12.96 17.52 4.01
C ASN A 343 13.98 16.40 3.71
N PRO A 344 15.04 16.65 2.91
CA PRO A 344 16.05 15.64 2.56
C PRO A 344 16.72 14.94 3.76
N GLU A 345 16.90 15.64 4.89
CA GLU A 345 17.54 15.07 6.08
C GLU A 345 16.60 14.20 6.92
N LYS A 346 15.27 14.27 6.68
CA LYS A 346 14.25 13.61 7.50
C LYS A 346 13.29 12.73 6.70
N ILE A 347 13.70 12.29 5.51
CA ILE A 347 12.87 11.52 4.58
C ILE A 347 12.26 10.28 5.28
N GLY A 348 13.01 9.59 6.13
CA GLY A 348 12.53 8.44 6.90
C GLY A 348 11.38 8.82 7.83
N SER A 349 11.53 9.88 8.61
CA SER A 349 10.52 10.39 9.53
C SER A 349 9.25 10.83 8.78
N TYR A 350 9.38 11.48 7.62
CA TYR A 350 8.24 11.81 6.75
C TYR A 350 7.52 10.55 6.24
N ASN A 351 8.25 9.52 5.82
CA ASN A 351 7.66 8.23 5.44
C ASN A 351 6.99 7.51 6.63
N GLY A 352 7.53 7.64 7.84
CA GLY A 352 6.89 7.16 9.05
C GLY A 352 5.58 7.88 9.34
N VAL A 353 5.53 9.22 9.23
CA VAL A 353 4.26 9.98 9.33
C VAL A 353 3.29 9.53 8.25
N ALA A 354 3.75 9.29 7.03
CA ALA A 354 2.90 8.81 5.94
C ALA A 354 2.22 7.46 6.25
N ALA A 355 2.71 6.67 7.20
CA ALA A 355 2.06 5.43 7.65
C ALA A 355 0.71 5.68 8.33
N ILE A 356 0.43 6.88 8.87
CA ILE A 356 -0.85 7.21 9.52
C ILE A 356 -2.01 7.24 8.52
N LYS A 357 -1.72 7.43 7.22
CA LYS A 357 -2.77 7.74 6.25
C LYS A 357 -3.76 6.59 6.03
N MET A 358 -3.24 5.37 5.97
CA MET A 358 -4.03 4.14 5.79
C MET A 358 -4.96 3.88 6.98
N PRO A 359 -4.48 3.78 8.24
CA PRO A 359 -5.36 3.50 9.37
C PRO A 359 -6.39 4.62 9.60
N ILE A 360 -6.02 5.90 9.47
CA ILE A 360 -6.99 6.99 9.61
C ILE A 360 -8.08 6.89 8.52
N ALA A 361 -7.69 6.72 7.26
CA ALA A 361 -8.63 6.57 6.16
C ALA A 361 -9.54 5.34 6.35
N SER A 362 -8.99 4.21 6.80
CA SER A 362 -9.73 2.97 7.03
C SER A 362 -10.73 3.10 8.18
N ILE A 363 -10.33 3.71 9.30
CA ILE A 363 -11.23 3.98 10.43
C ILE A 363 -12.38 4.89 10.00
N LEU A 364 -12.08 5.98 9.28
CA LEU A 364 -13.11 6.88 8.76
C LEU A 364 -14.06 6.16 7.79
N ALA A 365 -13.54 5.29 6.92
CA ALA A 365 -14.33 4.51 5.98
C ALA A 365 -15.24 3.50 6.71
N GLY A 366 -14.72 2.82 7.73
CA GLY A 366 -15.51 1.92 8.59
C GLY A 366 -16.60 2.65 9.38
N LEU A 367 -16.30 3.85 9.90
CA LEU A 367 -17.31 4.70 10.54
C LEU A 367 -18.40 5.13 9.55
N LEU A 368 -18.04 5.43 8.30
CA LEU A 368 -18.99 5.72 7.23
C LEU A 368 -19.89 4.51 6.92
N VAL A 369 -19.35 3.28 6.98
CA VAL A 369 -20.14 2.05 6.83
C VAL A 369 -21.20 1.92 7.93
N SER A 370 -20.84 2.22 9.19
CA SER A 370 -21.76 2.14 10.34
C SER A 370 -23.02 3.02 10.16
N ILE A 371 -22.90 4.19 9.54
CA ILE A 371 -24.02 5.09 9.25
C ILE A 371 -24.68 4.86 7.89
N SER A 372 -24.09 4.01 7.05
CA SER A 372 -24.55 3.75 5.68
C SER A 372 -26.01 3.27 5.55
N PRO A 373 -26.59 2.48 6.49
CA PRO A 373 -28.00 2.11 6.41
C PRO A 373 -28.96 3.30 6.49
N MET A 374 -28.55 4.38 7.19
CA MET A 374 -29.36 5.58 7.38
C MET A 374 -29.30 6.50 6.16
N ILE A 375 -28.09 6.69 5.61
CA ILE A 375 -27.85 7.65 4.52
C ILE A 375 -27.93 7.01 3.12
N LYS A 376 -27.97 5.67 3.05
CA LYS A 376 -27.98 4.85 1.84
C LYS A 376 -26.76 5.11 0.93
N ALA A 377 -26.68 4.39 -0.19
CA ALA A 377 -25.62 4.57 -1.16
C ALA A 377 -25.52 6.02 -1.68
N THR A 378 -26.64 6.73 -1.83
CA THR A 378 -26.66 8.14 -2.26
C THR A 378 -25.98 9.08 -1.27
N GLY A 379 -26.23 8.90 0.04
CA GLY A 379 -25.59 9.71 1.06
C GLY A 379 -24.11 9.36 1.24
N VAL A 380 -23.76 8.07 1.16
CA VAL A 380 -22.35 7.63 1.14
C VAL A 380 -21.59 8.26 -0.04
N SER A 381 -22.18 8.26 -1.23
CA SER A 381 -21.60 8.91 -2.42
C SER A 381 -21.44 10.42 -2.26
N LEU A 382 -22.37 11.11 -1.59
CA LEU A 382 -22.24 12.54 -1.31
C LEU A 382 -21.08 12.83 -0.35
N VAL A 383 -20.90 12.02 0.70
CA VAL A 383 -19.75 12.13 1.61
C VAL A 383 -18.44 11.91 0.84
N LEU A 384 -18.40 10.92 -0.06
CA LEU A 384 -17.22 10.64 -0.88
C LEU A 384 -16.90 11.80 -1.84
N ALA A 385 -17.92 12.41 -2.46
CA ALA A 385 -17.74 13.58 -3.31
C ALA A 385 -17.23 14.82 -2.53
N LEU A 386 -17.80 15.10 -1.36
CA LEU A 386 -17.38 16.22 -0.52
C LEU A 386 -15.96 16.07 0.02
N THR A 387 -15.60 14.85 0.43
CA THR A 387 -14.23 14.53 0.87
C THR A 387 -13.22 14.63 -0.27
N GLU A 388 -13.60 14.25 -1.50
CA GLU A 388 -12.75 14.45 -2.67
C GLU A 388 -12.56 15.93 -3.02
N VAL A 389 -13.62 16.75 -2.96
CA VAL A 389 -13.50 18.21 -3.14
C VAL A 389 -12.55 18.80 -2.09
N LEU A 390 -12.65 18.36 -0.83
CA LEU A 390 -11.70 18.76 0.22
C LEU A 390 -10.27 18.35 -0.12
N ALA A 391 -10.05 17.13 -0.64
CA ALA A 391 -8.73 16.68 -1.04
C ALA A 391 -8.11 17.56 -2.13
N ILE A 392 -8.91 17.94 -3.14
CA ILE A 392 -8.51 18.86 -4.20
C ILE A 392 -8.13 20.24 -3.62
N ILE A 393 -8.95 20.79 -2.71
CA ILE A 393 -8.64 22.08 -2.06
C ILE A 393 -7.31 22.00 -1.30
N LEU A 394 -7.11 20.96 -0.51
CA LEU A 394 -5.91 20.78 0.31
C LEU A 394 -4.64 20.60 -0.54
N VAL A 395 -4.69 19.82 -1.63
CA VAL A 395 -3.52 19.66 -2.51
C VAL A 395 -3.16 20.96 -3.22
N LEU A 396 -4.15 21.77 -3.64
CA LEU A 396 -3.90 23.08 -4.23
C LEU A 396 -3.19 24.01 -3.24
N ILE A 397 -3.63 24.03 -1.98
CA ILE A 397 -3.01 24.84 -0.91
C ILE A 397 -1.57 24.36 -0.64
N ALA A 398 -1.36 23.05 -0.48
CA ALA A 398 -0.04 22.50 -0.18
C ALA A 398 0.97 22.80 -1.28
N VAL A 399 0.59 22.58 -2.55
CA VAL A 399 1.45 22.86 -3.71
C VAL A 399 1.79 24.35 -3.81
N ASN A 400 0.81 25.25 -3.64
CA ASN A 400 1.04 26.70 -3.69
C ASN A 400 2.00 27.16 -2.59
N ARG A 401 1.85 26.64 -1.35
CA ARG A 401 2.78 26.94 -0.25
C ARG A 401 4.20 26.46 -0.55
N HIS A 402 4.35 25.27 -1.11
CA HIS A 402 5.65 24.71 -1.45
C HIS A 402 6.33 25.42 -2.64
N GLN A 403 5.55 25.89 -3.61
CA GLN A 403 6.10 26.68 -4.72
C GLN A 403 6.66 28.03 -4.24
N LYS A 404 6.02 28.67 -3.26
CA LYS A 404 6.52 29.92 -2.65
C LYS A 404 7.87 29.75 -1.95
N THR A 405 8.12 28.60 -1.33
CA THR A 405 9.41 28.30 -0.69
C THR A 405 10.56 28.01 -1.66
N LYS A 406 10.29 27.87 -2.97
CA LYS A 406 11.34 27.77 -4.00
C LYS A 406 11.70 29.12 -4.62
N ILE A 407 10.83 30.12 -4.48
CA ILE A 407 11.00 31.46 -5.06
C ILE A 407 11.72 32.40 -4.08
N ASN A 408 11.54 32.16 -2.78
CA ASN A 408 12.25 32.83 -1.69
C ASN A 408 13.40 31.95 -1.22
#